data_AF-A0A8S4H809-F1
#
_entry.id   AF-A0A8S4H809-F1
#
_cell.length_a   1.000
_cell.length_b   1.000
_cell.length_c   1.000
_cell.angle_alpha   90.00
_cell.angle_beta   90.00
_cell.angle_gamma   90.00
#
_symmetry.space_group_name_H-M   'P 1'
#
loop_
_entity.id
_entity.type
_entity.pdbx_description
1 polymer ?
#
loop_
_entity_poly.entity_id
_entity_poly.type
_entity_poly.pdbx_seq_one_letter_code
_entity_poly.pdbx_strand_id
1 'polypeptide(L)'
;MINSYTFLDDIWKLYEEFNKSADNHEKEQDMISICQTHATNENSGKDTYNKLCMKLLKNLLLLTKYSENIGIYSKRCNDLYNWLYYEMKPYKLPDNIVPSIFDRSDTLISETNKKNLCPYDLYNKDHYKDEKIIELNIFRDNIVTLREILKNKNSDHYCPCIKYVKNCVKTYKNLDNTYCSRENIQKLDNKEFCKELNKFTTYYGYLTDVPSIINEIPSLSLDIDTYKNKCLSDNDISQLGSATDERLGNSTSVAASTVVGAMVGIPPFLALMYKFTPFGQLIRSRYGRGIANNMRENELFYPTTENMNNSSDHTRYNVLYGPVRN
;
A
#
# COMPACT_ATOMS: atom_id res chain seq x y z
N MET A 1 11.37 -15.23 4.13
CA MET A 1 11.33 -14.24 3.03
C MET A 1 12.11 -13.03 3.51
N ILE A 2 13.26 -12.75 2.90
CA ILE A 2 14.12 -11.61 3.28
C ILE A 2 13.52 -10.35 2.65
N ASN A 3 13.40 -9.26 3.42
CA ASN A 3 13.04 -7.95 2.87
C ASN A 3 14.16 -7.49 1.94
N SER A 4 13.87 -7.30 0.65
CA SER A 4 14.86 -6.84 -0.33
C SER A 4 15.29 -5.38 -0.13
N TYR A 5 14.52 -4.60 0.66
CA TYR A 5 14.74 -3.18 0.89
C TYR A 5 14.99 -2.91 2.38
N THR A 6 16.11 -3.41 2.91
CA THR A 6 16.47 -3.26 4.34
C THR A 6 16.70 -1.79 4.76
N PHE A 7 16.99 -0.90 3.81
CA PHE A 7 16.97 0.55 4.03
C PHE A 7 15.57 1.12 4.37
N LEU A 8 14.52 0.31 4.29
CA LEU A 8 13.15 0.61 4.75
C LEU A 8 12.78 -0.14 6.05
N ASP A 9 13.71 -0.84 6.70
CA ASP A 9 13.38 -1.63 7.92
C ASP A 9 12.78 -0.79 9.05
N ASP A 10 13.10 0.51 9.12
CA ASP A 10 12.53 1.40 10.13
C ASP A 10 11.06 1.77 9.92
N ILE A 11 10.56 1.75 8.67
CA ILE A 11 9.11 1.86 8.41
C ILE A 11 8.43 0.51 8.59
N TRP A 12 9.09 -0.60 8.25
CA TRP A 12 8.53 -1.94 8.48
C TRP A 12 8.36 -2.27 9.96
N LYS A 13 9.36 -1.98 10.80
CA LYS A 13 9.24 -2.10 12.27
C LYS A 13 8.09 -1.23 12.79
N LEU A 14 7.93 0.00 12.27
CA LEU A 14 6.83 0.87 12.69
C LEU A 14 5.46 0.31 12.32
N TYR A 15 5.30 -0.27 11.12
CA TYR A 15 4.07 -0.95 10.73
C TYR A 15 3.83 -2.25 11.51
N GLU A 16 4.88 -2.97 11.91
CA GLU A 16 4.76 -4.09 12.86
C GLU A 16 4.24 -3.60 14.22
N GLU A 17 4.80 -2.53 14.79
CA GLU A 17 4.29 -1.91 16.03
C GLU A 17 2.85 -1.40 15.89
N PHE A 18 2.50 -0.77 14.76
CA PHE A 18 1.15 -0.26 14.52
C PHE A 18 0.09 -1.36 14.52
N ASN A 19 0.43 -2.54 13.99
CA ASN A 19 -0.49 -3.67 13.89
C ASN A 19 -0.60 -4.54 15.14
N LYS A 20 0.29 -4.39 16.13
CA LYS A 20 0.13 -5.02 17.46
C LYS A 20 -1.17 -4.60 18.14
N SER A 21 -1.68 -5.45 19.03
CA SER A 21 -2.81 -5.09 19.88
C SER A 21 -2.48 -3.93 20.83
N ALA A 22 -3.51 -3.38 21.47
CA ALA A 22 -3.38 -2.41 22.56
C ALA A 22 -3.44 -3.08 23.95
N ASP A 23 -3.65 -4.40 24.01
CA ASP A 23 -3.72 -5.18 25.25
C ASP A 23 -2.40 -5.08 26.03
N ASN A 24 -2.48 -4.89 27.35
CA ASN A 24 -1.38 -4.63 28.28
C ASN A 24 -0.63 -3.31 28.05
N HIS A 25 -1.20 -2.36 27.29
CA HIS A 25 -0.67 -1.00 27.22
C HIS A 25 -0.95 -0.24 28.52
N GLU A 26 -0.04 0.61 28.98
CA GLU A 26 -0.21 1.39 30.23
C GLU A 26 -1.54 2.19 30.24
N LYS A 27 -1.87 2.79 29.09
CA LYS A 27 -3.12 3.52 28.83
C LYS A 27 -4.28 2.65 28.30
N GLU A 28 -4.25 1.33 28.47
CA GLU A 28 -5.28 0.41 27.94
C GLU A 28 -6.69 0.75 28.45
N GLN A 29 -6.87 0.94 29.77
CA GLN A 29 -8.19 1.21 30.34
C GLN A 29 -8.77 2.56 29.86
N ASP A 30 -7.93 3.58 29.72
CA ASP A 30 -8.31 4.89 29.18
C ASP A 30 -8.75 4.77 27.71
N MET A 31 -7.99 4.03 26.89
CA MET A 31 -8.38 3.73 25.50
C MET A 31 -9.68 2.92 25.42
N ILE A 32 -9.86 1.90 26.27
CA ILE A 32 -11.09 1.10 26.34
C ILE A 32 -12.30 2.01 26.66
N SER A 33 -12.17 2.89 27.65
CA SER A 33 -13.23 3.83 28.03
C SER A 33 -13.61 4.77 26.89
N ILE A 34 -12.59 5.37 26.23
CA ILE A 34 -12.78 6.27 25.09
C ILE A 34 -13.48 5.54 23.93
N CYS A 35 -13.05 4.34 23.58
CA CYS A 35 -13.62 3.61 22.45
C CYS A 35 -15.05 3.08 22.76
N GLN A 36 -15.26 2.44 23.92
CA GLN A 36 -16.54 1.81 24.23
C GLN A 36 -17.70 2.81 24.33
N THR A 37 -17.46 3.98 24.93
CA THR A 37 -18.46 5.06 25.09
C THR A 37 -18.99 5.59 23.75
N HIS A 38 -18.20 5.50 22.67
CA HIS A 38 -18.58 6.01 21.35
C HIS A 38 -19.04 4.93 20.38
N ALA A 39 -18.57 3.70 20.56
CA ALA A 39 -19.06 2.54 19.82
C ALA A 39 -20.57 2.27 20.05
N THR A 40 -21.15 2.76 21.14
CA THR A 40 -22.60 2.72 21.43
C THR A 40 -23.43 3.75 20.66
N ASN A 41 -22.82 4.82 20.11
CA ASN A 41 -23.55 5.84 19.36
C ASN A 41 -23.71 5.47 17.87
N GLU A 42 -22.77 4.68 17.35
CA GLU A 42 -22.71 4.30 15.93
C GLU A 42 -23.55 3.05 15.57
N ASN A 43 -23.96 2.26 16.57
CA ASN A 43 -24.85 1.08 16.54
C ASN A 43 -24.52 -0.08 15.59
N SER A 44 -24.06 0.15 14.36
CA SER A 44 -23.65 -0.88 13.40
C SER A 44 -22.12 -0.92 13.28
N GLY A 45 -21.51 -2.10 13.43
CA GLY A 45 -20.05 -2.25 13.36
C GLY A 45 -19.29 -1.91 14.65
N LYS A 46 -19.95 -1.90 15.82
CA LYS A 46 -19.37 -1.64 17.15
C LYS A 46 -17.99 -2.31 17.39
N ASP A 47 -17.85 -3.59 17.07
CA ASP A 47 -16.59 -4.33 17.27
C ASP A 47 -15.48 -3.89 16.31
N THR A 48 -15.84 -3.50 15.08
CA THR A 48 -14.91 -2.94 14.10
C THR A 48 -14.43 -1.56 14.53
N TYR A 49 -15.36 -0.71 14.99
CA TYR A 49 -15.04 0.60 15.56
C TYR A 49 -14.06 0.44 16.73
N ASN A 50 -14.38 -0.42 17.71
CA ASN A 50 -13.52 -0.65 18.88
C ASN A 50 -12.11 -1.11 18.47
N LYS A 51 -11.98 -2.04 17.53
CA LYS A 51 -10.68 -2.54 17.06
C LYS A 51 -9.86 -1.44 16.37
N LEU A 52 -10.48 -0.64 15.50
CA LEU A 52 -9.80 0.48 14.84
C LEU A 52 -9.41 1.57 15.86
N CYS A 53 -10.34 1.94 16.74
CA CYS A 53 -10.16 2.97 17.76
C CYS A 53 -9.00 2.61 18.72
N MET A 54 -8.99 1.41 19.29
CA MET A 54 -7.92 0.95 20.18
C MET A 54 -6.54 0.99 19.50
N LYS A 55 -6.44 0.53 18.25
CA LYS A 55 -5.18 0.59 17.48
C LYS A 55 -4.76 2.03 17.16
N LEU A 56 -5.69 2.86 16.67
CA LEU A 56 -5.39 4.22 16.25
C LEU A 56 -4.97 5.11 17.43
N LEU A 57 -5.67 5.03 18.58
CA LEU A 57 -5.26 5.74 19.80
C LEU A 57 -3.87 5.30 20.29
N LYS A 58 -3.60 3.99 20.35
CA LYS A 58 -2.28 3.43 20.69
C LYS A 58 -1.19 3.91 19.71
N ASN A 59 -1.49 3.99 18.41
CA ASN A 59 -0.54 4.44 17.39
C ASN A 59 -0.27 5.95 17.49
N LEU A 60 -1.31 6.77 17.72
CA LEU A 60 -1.16 8.21 17.96
C LEU A 60 -0.31 8.48 19.22
N LEU A 61 -0.57 7.78 20.32
CA LEU A 61 0.26 7.82 21.54
C LEU A 61 1.72 7.43 21.26
N LEU A 62 1.94 6.33 20.52
CA LEU A 62 3.29 5.85 20.15
C LEU A 62 4.08 6.92 19.38
N LEU A 63 3.42 7.73 18.54
CA LEU A 63 4.07 8.77 17.75
C LEU A 63 4.45 10.03 18.55
N THR A 64 3.84 10.26 19.72
CA THR A 64 4.22 11.37 20.62
C THR A 64 5.71 11.33 21.01
N LYS A 65 6.36 10.17 20.98
CA LYS A 65 7.80 10.03 21.28
C LYS A 65 8.71 10.76 20.28
N TYR A 66 8.21 11.14 19.12
CA TYR A 66 8.95 11.92 18.12
C TYR A 66 8.72 13.43 18.23
N SER A 67 8.03 13.90 19.27
CA SER A 67 7.51 15.26 19.35
C SER A 67 8.56 16.38 19.41
N GLU A 68 9.79 16.04 19.77
CA GLU A 68 10.93 16.97 19.82
C GLU A 68 11.59 17.19 18.45
N ASN A 69 11.28 16.37 17.43
CA ASN A 69 11.88 16.48 16.10
C ASN A 69 10.82 16.60 15.00
N ILE A 70 10.62 17.84 14.51
CA ILE A 70 9.57 18.19 13.55
C ILE A 70 9.66 17.34 12.27
N GLY A 71 10.87 17.14 11.72
CA GLY A 71 11.08 16.39 10.49
C GLY A 71 10.80 14.89 10.65
N ILE A 72 11.21 14.29 11.76
CA ILE A 72 10.92 12.88 12.05
C ILE A 72 9.42 12.70 12.28
N TYR A 73 8.78 13.50 13.13
CA TYR A 73 7.36 13.34 13.42
C TYR A 73 6.51 13.46 12.15
N SER A 74 6.75 14.45 11.29
CA SER A 74 5.96 14.67 10.06
C SER A 74 5.99 13.44 9.14
N LYS A 75 7.18 12.86 8.96
CA LYS A 75 7.35 11.55 8.28
C LYS A 75 6.54 10.45 8.96
N ARG A 76 6.55 10.35 10.29
CA ARG A 76 5.81 9.30 11.00
C ARG A 76 4.30 9.45 10.97
N CYS A 77 3.77 10.65 10.76
CA CYS A 77 2.34 10.83 10.51
C CYS A 77 1.97 10.42 9.08
N ASN A 78 2.81 10.67 8.08
CA ASN A 78 2.62 10.09 6.76
C ASN A 78 2.60 8.55 6.83
N ASP A 79 3.51 7.94 7.60
CA ASP A 79 3.48 6.49 7.89
C ASP A 79 2.12 6.10 8.53
N LEU A 80 1.63 6.84 9.54
CA LEU A 80 0.32 6.59 10.16
C LEU A 80 -0.84 6.69 9.17
N TYR A 81 -0.88 7.71 8.32
CA TYR A 81 -1.93 7.94 7.33
C TYR A 81 -1.96 6.83 6.26
N ASN A 82 -0.78 6.40 5.81
CA ASN A 82 -0.61 5.26 4.91
C ASN A 82 -1.12 3.95 5.54
N TRP A 83 -0.81 3.70 6.82
CA TRP A 83 -1.32 2.55 7.56
C TRP A 83 -2.84 2.64 7.77
N LEU A 84 -3.35 3.82 8.15
CA LEU A 84 -4.76 4.05 8.48
C LEU A 84 -5.67 3.77 7.30
N TYR A 85 -5.33 4.27 6.10
CA TYR A 85 -6.06 3.92 4.87
C TYR A 85 -6.15 2.40 4.68
N TYR A 86 -5.04 1.69 4.90
CA TYR A 86 -4.94 0.24 4.71
C TYR A 86 -5.73 -0.56 5.75
N GLU A 87 -5.69 -0.12 7.01
CA GLU A 87 -6.47 -0.66 8.12
C GLU A 87 -7.98 -0.44 7.88
N MET A 88 -8.36 0.70 7.29
CA MET A 88 -9.75 1.03 6.97
C MET A 88 -10.30 0.31 5.74
N LYS A 89 -9.47 -0.02 4.74
CA LYS A 89 -9.86 -0.65 3.45
C LYS A 89 -10.86 -1.83 3.54
N PRO A 90 -10.81 -2.74 4.54
CA PRO A 90 -11.78 -3.82 4.68
C PRO A 90 -13.18 -3.37 5.15
N TYR A 91 -13.31 -2.14 5.65
CA TYR A 91 -14.45 -1.67 6.42
C TYR A 91 -15.20 -0.57 5.68
N LYS A 92 -16.54 -0.68 5.61
CA LYS A 92 -17.42 0.40 5.14
C LYS A 92 -17.79 1.29 6.33
N LEU A 93 -16.83 2.06 6.82
CA LEU A 93 -17.04 2.96 7.95
C LEU A 93 -17.74 4.25 7.50
N PRO A 94 -18.66 4.81 8.30
CA PRO A 94 -19.12 6.19 8.16
C PRO A 94 -17.95 7.19 8.20
N ASP A 95 -18.05 8.30 7.46
CA ASP A 95 -16.96 9.27 7.31
C ASP A 95 -16.59 10.00 8.62
N ASN A 96 -17.51 10.09 9.58
CA ASN A 96 -17.30 10.71 10.89
C ASN A 96 -16.47 9.84 11.87
N ILE A 97 -16.31 8.53 11.60
CA ILE A 97 -15.66 7.61 12.52
C ILE A 97 -14.22 8.03 12.83
N VAL A 98 -13.41 8.26 11.80
CA VAL A 98 -11.99 8.57 11.96
C VAL A 98 -11.76 9.93 12.64
N PRO A 99 -12.37 11.05 12.20
CA PRO A 99 -12.23 12.32 12.91
C PRO A 99 -12.58 12.18 14.41
N SER A 100 -13.66 11.47 14.73
CA SER A 100 -14.07 11.26 16.14
C SER A 100 -13.04 10.55 17.02
N ILE A 101 -12.14 9.74 16.43
CA ILE A 101 -11.06 9.07 17.15
C ILE A 101 -9.86 10.01 17.31
N PHE A 102 -9.55 10.82 16.29
CA PHE A 102 -8.51 11.85 16.37
C PHE A 102 -8.84 12.92 17.42
N ASP A 103 -10.05 13.48 17.42
CA ASP A 103 -10.51 14.47 18.41
C ASP A 103 -10.37 13.96 19.86
N ARG A 104 -10.54 12.65 20.06
CA ARG A 104 -10.43 12.00 21.38
C ARG A 104 -9.02 11.63 21.77
N SER A 105 -8.13 11.48 20.79
CA SER A 105 -6.71 11.26 21.04
C SER A 105 -6.07 12.46 21.74
N ASP A 106 -6.59 13.68 21.52
CA ASP A 106 -6.08 14.89 22.19
C ASP A 106 -6.24 14.83 23.70
N THR A 107 -7.38 14.36 24.23
CA THR A 107 -7.57 14.12 25.67
C THR A 107 -6.50 13.16 26.19
N LEU A 108 -6.39 12.00 25.55
CA LEU A 108 -5.46 10.92 25.94
C LEU A 108 -3.98 11.33 25.86
N ILE A 109 -3.63 12.17 24.88
CA ILE A 109 -2.26 12.65 24.65
C ILE A 109 -1.93 13.82 25.59
N SER A 110 -2.90 14.69 25.91
CA SER A 110 -2.67 15.86 26.79
C SER A 110 -2.14 15.47 28.17
N GLU A 111 -2.59 14.33 28.71
CA GLU A 111 -2.12 13.74 29.97
C GLU A 111 -0.63 13.37 29.97
N THR A 112 -0.01 13.23 28.78
CA THR A 112 1.42 12.87 28.64
C THR A 112 2.36 14.07 28.64
N ASN A 113 1.84 15.31 28.78
CA ASN A 113 2.55 16.58 28.56
C ASN A 113 3.15 16.76 27.16
N LYS A 114 2.81 15.88 26.21
CA LYS A 114 3.21 15.98 24.80
C LYS A 114 2.05 16.51 23.98
N LYS A 115 2.36 17.14 22.85
CA LYS A 115 1.33 17.54 21.88
C LYS A 115 0.94 16.34 21.04
N ASN A 116 -0.35 16.21 20.71
CA ASN A 116 -0.71 15.48 19.51
C ASN A 116 -0.13 16.24 18.32
N LEU A 117 0.56 15.53 17.44
CA LEU A 117 1.22 16.15 16.30
C LEU A 117 0.70 15.66 14.96
N CYS A 118 -0.02 14.53 14.90
CA CYS A 118 -0.68 14.09 13.66
C CYS A 118 -2.12 14.65 13.62
N PRO A 119 -2.38 15.90 13.16
CA PRO A 119 -3.74 16.40 13.05
C PRO A 119 -4.51 15.56 12.03
N TYR A 120 -5.83 15.45 12.23
CA TYR A 120 -6.71 14.81 11.26
C TYR A 120 -6.72 15.57 9.92
N ASP A 121 -6.65 16.90 9.94
CA ASP A 121 -6.74 17.77 8.75
C ASP A 121 -5.65 17.56 7.69
N LEU A 122 -4.54 16.88 8.04
CA LEU A 122 -3.50 16.48 7.08
C LEU A 122 -3.77 15.12 6.43
N TYR A 123 -4.70 14.33 6.97
CA TYR A 123 -5.18 13.09 6.36
C TYR A 123 -6.32 13.38 5.38
N ASN A 124 -6.13 13.01 4.12
CA ASN A 124 -7.19 13.07 3.13
C ASN A 124 -7.38 11.70 2.45
N LYS A 125 -8.56 11.10 2.61
CA LYS A 125 -8.90 9.82 1.99
C LYS A 125 -8.80 9.84 0.45
N ASP A 126 -9.03 11.00 -0.18
CA ASP A 126 -9.01 11.15 -1.64
C ASP A 126 -7.59 11.07 -2.21
N HIS A 127 -6.55 11.20 -1.38
CA HIS A 127 -5.16 10.91 -1.75
C HIS A 127 -4.91 9.41 -2.02
N TYR A 128 -5.79 8.53 -1.55
CA TYR A 128 -5.59 7.08 -1.55
C TYR A 128 -6.55 6.33 -2.50
N LYS A 129 -6.80 6.90 -3.68
CA LYS A 129 -7.66 6.29 -4.70
C LYS A 129 -7.15 4.93 -5.22
N ASP A 130 -5.84 4.78 -5.33
CA ASP A 130 -5.14 3.51 -5.56
C ASP A 130 -4.09 3.34 -4.45
N GLU A 131 -4.05 2.17 -3.82
CA GLU A 131 -3.14 1.86 -2.70
C GLU A 131 -1.65 1.93 -3.07
N LYS A 132 -1.30 1.81 -4.36
CA LYS A 132 0.08 1.92 -4.83
C LYS A 132 0.67 3.31 -4.60
N ILE A 133 -0.16 4.34 -4.36
CA ILE A 133 0.32 5.68 -3.97
C ILE A 133 1.21 5.63 -2.71
N ILE A 134 0.98 4.65 -1.82
CA ILE A 134 1.74 4.49 -0.58
C ILE A 134 3.23 4.18 -0.89
N GLU A 135 3.52 3.42 -1.95
CA GLU A 135 4.91 3.16 -2.38
C GLU A 135 5.65 4.47 -2.71
N LEU A 136 4.93 5.43 -3.32
CA LEU A 136 5.45 6.74 -3.72
C LEU A 136 5.54 7.73 -2.55
N ASN A 137 4.59 7.67 -1.59
CA ASN A 137 4.67 8.39 -0.33
C ASN A 137 5.92 7.98 0.46
N ILE A 138 6.21 6.68 0.50
CA ILE A 138 7.40 6.14 1.19
C ILE A 138 8.68 6.53 0.46
N PHE A 139 8.69 6.54 -0.86
CA PHE A 139 9.81 7.07 -1.65
C PHE A 139 10.12 8.52 -1.27
N ARG A 140 9.09 9.38 -1.23
CA ARG A 140 9.18 10.78 -0.79
C ARG A 140 9.77 10.88 0.62
N ASP A 141 9.17 10.16 1.57
CA ASP A 141 9.48 10.31 2.99
C ASP A 141 10.84 9.67 3.38
N ASN A 142 11.47 8.92 2.45
CA ASN A 142 12.81 8.36 2.60
C ASN A 142 13.84 8.95 1.61
N ILE A 143 13.48 10.02 0.88
CA ILE A 143 14.27 10.53 -0.26
C ILE A 143 15.73 10.84 0.05
N VAL A 144 16.04 11.33 1.26
CA VAL A 144 17.40 11.65 1.69
C VAL A 144 18.26 10.37 1.74
N THR A 145 17.75 9.34 2.42
CA THR A 145 18.40 8.02 2.52
C THR A 145 18.56 7.36 1.15
N LEU A 146 17.55 7.44 0.28
CA LEU A 146 17.65 6.94 -1.10
C LEU A 146 18.77 7.66 -1.87
N ARG A 147 18.83 9.00 -1.78
CA ARG A 147 19.84 9.84 -2.44
C ARG A 147 21.25 9.57 -1.92
N GLU A 148 21.41 9.28 -0.63
CA GLU A 148 22.69 8.87 -0.02
C GLU A 148 23.15 7.50 -0.52
N ILE A 149 22.25 6.50 -0.54
CA ILE A 149 22.55 5.16 -1.06
C ILE A 149 22.95 5.22 -2.54
N LEU A 150 22.22 5.98 -3.36
CA LEU A 150 22.50 6.11 -4.80
C LEU A 150 23.79 6.90 -5.12
N LYS A 151 24.29 7.73 -4.20
CA LYS A 151 25.63 8.33 -4.32
C LYS A 151 26.74 7.31 -4.08
N ASN A 152 26.50 6.28 -3.25
CA ASN A 152 27.49 5.27 -2.90
C ASN A 152 27.30 3.96 -3.69
N LYS A 153 27.91 3.89 -4.88
CA LYS A 153 27.87 2.70 -5.78
C LYS A 153 28.51 1.42 -5.19
N ASN A 154 29.19 1.53 -4.05
CA ASN A 154 29.81 0.44 -3.30
C ASN A 154 28.94 -0.04 -2.12
N SER A 155 27.80 0.61 -1.86
CA SER A 155 26.85 0.16 -0.83
C SER A 155 26.14 -1.12 -1.26
N ASP A 156 26.03 -2.09 -0.36
CA ASP A 156 25.22 -3.30 -0.57
C ASP A 156 23.74 -2.97 -0.84
N HIS A 157 23.28 -1.79 -0.42
CA HIS A 157 21.94 -1.28 -0.69
C HIS A 157 21.80 -0.60 -2.06
N TYR A 158 22.90 -0.37 -2.82
CA TYR A 158 22.86 0.36 -4.09
C TYR A 158 21.93 -0.30 -5.11
N CYS A 159 22.16 -1.58 -5.44
CA CYS A 159 21.33 -2.28 -6.41
C CYS A 159 19.88 -2.51 -5.95
N PRO A 160 19.60 -2.86 -4.68
CA PRO A 160 18.25 -2.82 -4.12
C PRO A 160 17.56 -1.45 -4.28
N CYS A 161 18.27 -0.35 -4.03
CA CYS A 161 17.73 1.00 -4.17
C CYS A 161 17.42 1.35 -5.64
N ILE A 162 18.30 1.02 -6.59
CA ILE A 162 18.04 1.17 -8.03
C ILE A 162 16.74 0.43 -8.43
N LYS A 163 16.56 -0.80 -7.96
CA LYS A 163 15.34 -1.59 -8.23
C LYS A 163 14.09 -0.97 -7.60
N TYR A 164 14.19 -0.49 -6.37
CA TYR A 164 13.08 0.22 -5.69
C TYR A 164 12.67 1.48 -6.46
N VAL A 165 13.63 2.32 -6.85
CA VAL A 165 13.37 3.55 -7.64
C VAL A 165 12.74 3.21 -8.99
N LYS A 166 13.22 2.17 -9.68
CA LYS A 166 12.62 1.69 -10.93
C LYS A 166 11.15 1.29 -10.75
N ASN A 167 10.82 0.58 -9.67
CA ASN A 167 9.44 0.20 -9.37
C ASN A 167 8.58 1.45 -9.08
N CYS A 168 9.09 2.42 -8.33
CA CYS A 168 8.39 3.69 -8.07
C CYS A 168 8.09 4.45 -9.38
N VAL A 169 9.02 4.52 -10.34
CA VAL A 169 8.76 5.14 -11.65
C VAL A 169 7.69 4.39 -12.44
N LYS A 170 7.74 3.05 -12.46
CA LYS A 170 6.72 2.21 -13.12
C LYS A 170 5.33 2.41 -12.48
N THR A 171 5.27 2.45 -11.15
CA THR A 171 4.06 2.76 -10.38
C THR A 171 3.54 4.16 -10.69
N TYR A 172 4.38 5.19 -10.66
CA TYR A 172 4.00 6.56 -11.02
C TYR A 172 3.42 6.65 -12.44
N LYS A 173 4.15 6.17 -13.46
CA LYS A 173 3.67 6.19 -14.86
C LYS A 173 2.35 5.44 -15.04
N ASN A 174 2.12 4.35 -14.30
CA ASN A 174 0.85 3.62 -14.33
C ASN A 174 -0.30 4.43 -13.71
N LEU A 175 -0.10 5.01 -12.52
CA LEU A 175 -1.10 5.82 -11.83
C LEU A 175 -1.43 7.12 -12.58
N ASP A 176 -0.42 7.79 -13.14
CA ASP A 176 -0.58 9.05 -13.87
C ASP A 176 -1.42 8.86 -15.13
N ASN A 177 -1.07 7.85 -15.96
CA ASN A 177 -1.86 7.47 -17.12
C ASN A 177 -3.30 7.04 -16.76
N THR A 178 -3.49 6.33 -15.64
CA THR A 178 -4.81 5.81 -15.23
C THR A 178 -5.73 6.91 -14.70
N TYR A 179 -5.23 7.82 -13.87
CA TYR A 179 -6.05 8.78 -13.12
C TYR A 179 -5.87 10.25 -13.51
N CYS A 180 -4.71 10.62 -14.07
CA CYS A 180 -4.26 12.00 -14.20
C CYS A 180 -4.10 12.49 -15.64
N SER A 181 -4.41 11.63 -16.62
CA SER A 181 -4.59 12.04 -18.01
C SER A 181 -5.60 13.19 -18.16
N ARG A 182 -5.49 13.98 -19.23
CA ARG A 182 -6.31 15.19 -19.47
C ARG A 182 -7.83 14.97 -19.43
N GLU A 183 -8.26 13.76 -19.78
CA GLU A 183 -9.66 13.31 -19.74
C GLU A 183 -10.08 12.88 -18.33
N ASN A 184 -9.18 12.26 -17.57
CA ASN A 184 -9.46 11.74 -16.24
C ASN A 184 -9.32 12.80 -15.14
N ILE A 185 -8.44 13.79 -15.26
CA ILE A 185 -8.20 14.81 -14.22
C ILE A 185 -9.41 15.73 -13.97
N GLN A 186 -10.37 15.78 -14.90
CA GLN A 186 -11.61 16.55 -14.80
C GLN A 186 -12.67 15.87 -13.93
N LYS A 187 -12.52 14.58 -13.61
CA LYS A 187 -13.36 13.87 -12.63
C LYS A 187 -12.99 14.39 -11.24
N LEU A 188 -13.96 14.90 -10.48
CA LEU A 188 -13.74 15.59 -9.20
C LEU A 188 -12.80 14.79 -8.27
N ASP A 189 -13.11 13.51 -8.09
CA ASP A 189 -12.40 12.53 -7.28
C ASP A 189 -10.99 12.16 -7.78
N ASN A 190 -10.55 12.64 -8.94
CA ASN A 190 -9.18 12.43 -9.44
C ASN A 190 -8.28 13.64 -9.12
N LYS A 191 -8.84 14.84 -8.95
CA LYS A 191 -8.05 16.08 -8.79
C LYS A 191 -7.11 16.02 -7.59
N GLU A 192 -7.63 15.61 -6.43
CA GLU A 192 -6.86 15.60 -5.18
C GLU A 192 -5.89 14.39 -5.11
N PHE A 193 -6.27 13.24 -5.68
CA PHE A 193 -5.35 12.13 -5.93
C PHE A 193 -4.17 12.53 -6.82
N CYS A 194 -4.43 13.20 -7.94
CA CYS A 194 -3.40 13.63 -8.89
C CYS A 194 -2.49 14.72 -8.31
N LYS A 195 -3.01 15.58 -7.43
CA LYS A 195 -2.21 16.54 -6.67
C LYS A 195 -1.25 15.83 -5.70
N GLU A 196 -1.69 14.75 -5.05
CA GLU A 196 -0.78 13.93 -4.22
C GLU A 196 0.26 13.20 -5.08
N LEU A 197 -0.18 12.51 -6.15
CA LEU A 197 0.69 11.79 -7.07
C LEU A 197 1.79 12.69 -7.66
N ASN A 198 1.45 13.93 -8.03
CA ASN A 198 2.41 14.88 -8.58
C ASN A 198 3.53 15.28 -7.62
N LYS A 199 3.38 15.11 -6.29
CA LYS A 199 4.48 15.30 -5.34
C LYS A 199 5.66 14.39 -5.70
N PHE A 200 5.42 13.17 -6.18
CA PHE A 200 6.48 12.24 -6.60
C PHE A 200 7.46 12.89 -7.59
N THR A 201 6.97 13.66 -8.57
CA THR A 201 7.82 14.33 -9.57
C THR A 201 8.82 15.32 -8.95
N THR A 202 8.40 16.04 -7.90
CA THR A 202 9.25 17.01 -7.19
C THR A 202 10.38 16.32 -6.44
N TYR A 203 10.05 15.23 -5.73
CA TYR A 203 11.05 14.44 -4.99
C TYR A 203 11.94 13.62 -5.91
N TYR A 204 11.44 13.20 -7.07
CA TYR A 204 12.25 12.59 -8.13
C TYR A 204 13.23 13.60 -8.74
N GLY A 205 12.81 14.86 -8.95
CA GLY A 205 13.69 15.95 -9.36
C GLY A 205 14.83 16.21 -8.37
N TYR A 206 14.56 16.16 -7.07
CA TYR A 206 15.57 16.20 -6.01
C TYR A 206 16.48 14.94 -5.94
N LEU A 207 16.13 13.87 -6.66
CA LEU A 207 16.98 12.70 -6.82
C LEU A 207 17.88 12.81 -8.06
N THR A 208 17.34 13.35 -9.16
CA THR A 208 18.01 13.47 -10.47
C THR A 208 18.81 14.76 -10.67
N ASP A 209 18.65 15.77 -9.81
CA ASP A 209 19.55 16.94 -9.75
C ASP A 209 21.02 16.56 -9.42
N VAL A 210 21.27 15.32 -8.98
CA VAL A 210 22.62 14.75 -8.78
C VAL A 210 23.12 14.11 -10.09
N PRO A 211 24.18 14.64 -10.72
CA PRO A 211 24.69 14.10 -12.00
C PRO A 211 25.15 12.63 -11.95
N SER A 212 25.56 12.15 -10.78
CA SER A 212 25.95 10.75 -10.58
C SER A 212 24.78 9.77 -10.47
N ILE A 213 23.54 10.28 -10.31
CA ILE A 213 22.32 9.48 -10.16
C ILE A 213 21.48 9.52 -11.44
N ILE A 214 21.34 10.68 -12.10
CA ILE A 214 20.41 10.84 -13.25
C ILE A 214 20.63 9.83 -14.39
N ASN A 215 21.88 9.43 -14.64
CA ASN A 215 22.23 8.47 -15.69
C ASN A 215 22.10 6.99 -15.27
N GLU A 216 21.76 6.72 -14.00
CA GLU A 216 21.74 5.39 -13.38
C GLU A 216 20.31 4.88 -13.09
N ILE A 217 19.29 5.74 -13.21
CA ILE A 217 17.87 5.45 -12.91
C ILE A 217 16.95 5.82 -14.10
N PRO A 218 15.69 5.34 -14.15
CA PRO A 218 14.77 5.65 -15.25
C PRO A 218 14.54 7.14 -15.48
N SER A 219 14.07 7.48 -16.68
CA SER A 219 13.50 8.80 -16.93
C SER A 219 11.99 8.80 -16.64
N LEU A 220 11.49 9.87 -16.02
CA LEU A 220 10.05 10.09 -15.93
C LEU A 220 9.43 10.46 -17.28
N SER A 221 10.16 11.17 -18.13
CA SER A 221 9.64 11.80 -19.36
C SER A 221 9.85 10.98 -20.63
N LEU A 222 10.64 9.90 -20.58
CA LEU A 222 10.86 9.02 -21.73
C LEU A 222 10.13 7.69 -21.52
N ASP A 223 9.38 7.23 -22.52
CA ASP A 223 8.75 5.91 -22.49
C ASP A 223 9.77 4.78 -22.70
N ILE A 224 10.82 5.05 -23.48
CA ILE A 224 11.95 4.15 -23.69
C ILE A 224 13.06 4.54 -22.70
N ASP A 225 13.28 3.68 -21.71
CA ASP A 225 14.37 3.80 -20.75
C ASP A 225 15.71 3.52 -21.42
N THR A 226 16.48 4.58 -21.72
CA THR A 226 17.81 4.49 -22.33
C THR A 226 18.95 4.29 -21.32
N TYR A 227 18.66 4.36 -20.02
CA TYR A 227 19.66 4.15 -18.97
C TYR A 227 20.06 2.67 -18.89
N LYS A 228 21.36 2.43 -18.69
CA LYS A 228 21.91 1.08 -18.46
C LYS A 228 22.62 1.06 -17.11
N ASN A 229 22.09 0.30 -16.16
CA ASN A 229 22.66 0.13 -14.84
C ASN A 229 22.98 -1.35 -14.58
N LYS A 230 24.21 -1.64 -14.10
CA LYS A 230 24.67 -2.99 -13.72
C LYS A 230 23.73 -3.76 -12.78
N CYS A 231 22.89 -3.04 -12.04
CA CYS A 231 21.96 -3.59 -11.06
C CYS A 231 20.67 -4.16 -11.69
N LEU A 232 20.46 -3.94 -12.98
CA LEU A 232 19.31 -4.41 -13.74
C LEU A 232 19.79 -5.41 -14.78
N SER A 233 19.19 -6.59 -14.80
CA SER A 233 19.48 -7.61 -15.81
C SER A 233 18.71 -7.31 -17.10
N ASP A 234 19.15 -7.89 -18.23
CA ASP A 234 18.42 -7.72 -19.50
C ASP A 234 16.97 -8.24 -19.42
N ASN A 235 16.66 -9.18 -18.52
CA ASN A 235 15.30 -9.64 -18.23
C ASN A 235 14.45 -8.59 -17.48
N ASP A 236 15.07 -7.68 -16.73
CA ASP A 236 14.37 -6.52 -16.15
C ASP A 236 14.11 -5.44 -17.23
N ILE A 237 14.85 -5.46 -18.34
CA ILE A 237 14.74 -4.51 -19.47
C ILE A 237 13.77 -5.04 -20.53
N SER A 238 13.72 -6.36 -20.77
CA SER A 238 12.85 -6.97 -21.78
C SER A 238 11.35 -6.84 -21.48
N GLN A 239 10.95 -6.61 -20.21
CA GLN A 239 9.57 -6.20 -19.88
C GLN A 239 9.15 -4.83 -20.47
N LEU A 240 10.09 -4.04 -20.99
CA LEU A 240 9.83 -2.77 -21.67
C LEU A 240 9.91 -2.89 -23.21
N GLY A 241 10.43 -4.01 -23.74
CA GLY A 241 10.79 -4.17 -25.15
C GLY A 241 9.84 -5.02 -26.01
N SER A 242 8.70 -5.47 -25.48
CA SER A 242 7.74 -6.31 -26.23
C SER A 242 6.62 -5.50 -26.90
N ALA A 243 6.98 -4.39 -27.56
CA ALA A 243 6.13 -3.68 -28.51
C ALA A 243 7.02 -3.09 -29.62
N THR A 244 6.74 -3.45 -30.87
CA THR A 244 7.61 -3.28 -32.08
C THR A 244 8.88 -4.15 -32.05
N ASP A 245 9.26 -4.91 -33.09
CA ASP A 245 8.59 -5.27 -34.37
C ASP A 245 9.06 -6.71 -34.78
N GLU A 246 8.77 -7.35 -35.93
CA GLU A 246 8.24 -6.94 -37.25
C GLU A 246 7.02 -7.77 -37.70
N ARG A 247 6.22 -7.22 -38.62
CA ARG A 247 6.12 -7.76 -40.00
C ARG A 247 5.43 -6.82 -40.99
N LEU A 248 6.13 -6.52 -42.09
CA LEU A 248 5.64 -5.74 -43.23
C LEU A 248 4.51 -6.49 -43.99
N GLY A 249 3.36 -5.84 -44.19
CA GLY A 249 2.27 -6.38 -45.01
C GLY A 249 1.05 -5.44 -45.09
N ASN A 250 0.78 -4.88 -46.28
CA ASN A 250 -0.29 -3.90 -46.50
C ASN A 250 -1.71 -4.46 -46.26
N SER A 251 -2.54 -3.76 -45.49
CA SER A 251 -3.85 -3.19 -45.93
C SER A 251 -4.68 -2.64 -44.75
N THR A 252 -5.48 -1.61 -45.01
CA THR A 252 -6.35 -0.93 -44.04
C THR A 252 -7.54 -1.75 -43.54
N SER A 253 -7.78 -1.77 -42.21
CA SER A 253 -9.08 -1.37 -41.62
C SER A 253 -9.08 -1.25 -40.08
N VAL A 254 -9.69 -0.13 -39.63
CA VAL A 254 -10.54 0.08 -38.43
C VAL A 254 -10.38 -0.82 -37.18
N ALA A 255 -9.96 -0.15 -36.08
CA ALA A 255 -10.34 -0.31 -34.67
C ALA A 255 -10.27 -1.68 -33.95
N ALA A 256 -9.38 -1.73 -32.95
CA ALA A 256 -9.72 -2.20 -31.60
C ALA A 256 -8.79 -1.59 -30.55
N SER A 257 -9.30 -0.70 -29.69
CA SER A 257 -8.54 -0.17 -28.54
C SER A 257 -8.48 -1.20 -27.41
N THR A 258 -7.68 -2.25 -27.58
CA THR A 258 -7.47 -3.24 -26.53
C THR A 258 -6.45 -2.70 -25.52
N VAL A 259 -6.94 -2.03 -24.48
CA VAL A 259 -6.15 -1.74 -23.26
C VAL A 259 -5.88 -3.07 -22.57
N VAL A 260 -4.81 -3.75 -23.00
CA VAL A 260 -4.26 -4.91 -22.31
C VAL A 260 -3.65 -4.41 -21.01
N GLY A 261 -4.44 -4.44 -19.94
CA GLY A 261 -3.96 -4.17 -18.59
C GLY A 261 -2.87 -5.18 -18.25
N ALA A 262 -1.61 -4.76 -18.36
CA ALA A 262 -0.48 -5.55 -17.90
C ALA A 262 -0.74 -5.91 -16.44
N MET A 263 -0.86 -7.20 -16.15
CA MET A 263 -1.02 -7.70 -14.78
C MET A 263 0.29 -7.47 -14.02
N VAL A 264 0.47 -6.25 -13.54
CA VAL A 264 1.55 -5.90 -12.62
C VAL A 264 1.30 -6.69 -11.35
N GLY A 265 2.07 -7.77 -11.17
CA GLY A 265 2.06 -8.55 -9.95
C GLY A 265 2.25 -7.66 -8.73
N ILE A 266 1.62 -8.05 -7.61
CA ILE A 266 1.57 -7.26 -6.38
C ILE A 266 2.98 -6.73 -6.04
N PRO A 267 3.20 -5.39 -6.04
CA PRO A 267 4.48 -4.80 -5.65
C PRO A 267 4.97 -5.40 -4.32
N PRO A 268 6.28 -5.70 -4.17
CA PRO A 268 6.81 -6.28 -2.93
C PRO A 268 6.44 -5.45 -1.69
N PHE A 269 6.31 -4.14 -1.86
CA PHE A 269 5.76 -3.22 -0.87
C PHE A 269 4.35 -3.63 -0.37
N LEU A 270 3.39 -3.82 -1.28
CA LEU A 270 2.03 -4.20 -0.94
C LEU A 270 1.97 -5.60 -0.30
N ALA A 271 2.82 -6.55 -0.75
CA ALA A 271 2.89 -7.87 -0.13
C ALA A 271 3.28 -7.80 1.36
N LEU A 272 4.16 -6.86 1.74
CA LEU A 272 4.53 -6.59 3.13
C LEU A 272 3.39 -5.87 3.88
N MET A 273 2.73 -4.86 3.30
CA MET A 273 1.55 -4.24 3.92
C MET A 273 0.41 -5.23 4.19
N TYR A 274 0.14 -6.11 3.22
CA TYR A 274 -0.82 -7.20 3.36
C TYR A 274 -0.40 -8.20 4.45
N LYS A 275 0.89 -8.51 4.64
CA LYS A 275 1.35 -9.42 5.71
C LYS A 275 0.88 -9.00 7.10
N PHE A 276 0.82 -7.69 7.39
CA PHE A 276 0.62 -7.16 8.74
C PHE A 276 -0.80 -6.66 9.04
N THR A 277 -1.59 -6.33 8.02
CA THR A 277 -2.91 -5.70 8.17
C THR A 277 -4.07 -6.71 8.19
N PRO A 278 -5.24 -6.34 8.76
CA PRO A 278 -6.42 -7.22 8.80
C PRO A 278 -6.88 -7.71 7.42
N PHE A 279 -6.64 -6.93 6.36
CA PHE A 279 -6.97 -7.34 5.00
C PHE A 279 -6.21 -8.60 4.57
N GLY A 280 -4.92 -8.74 4.89
CA GLY A 280 -4.18 -9.95 4.57
C GLY A 280 -4.53 -11.14 5.47
N GLN A 281 -4.94 -10.89 6.72
CA GLN A 281 -5.58 -11.94 7.53
C GLN A 281 -6.92 -12.39 6.92
N LEU A 282 -7.71 -11.47 6.37
CA LEU A 282 -8.96 -11.76 5.67
C LEU A 282 -8.71 -12.56 4.37
N ILE A 283 -7.71 -12.18 3.56
CA ILE A 283 -7.29 -12.96 2.38
C ILE A 283 -6.80 -14.34 2.79
N ARG A 284 -5.90 -14.44 3.77
CA ARG A 284 -5.35 -15.73 4.23
C ARG A 284 -6.43 -16.64 4.80
N SER A 285 -7.43 -16.11 5.52
CA SER A 285 -8.55 -16.89 6.04
C SER A 285 -9.55 -17.34 4.96
N ARG A 286 -9.68 -16.59 3.85
CA ARG A 286 -10.49 -17.00 2.70
C ARG A 286 -9.78 -18.06 1.85
N TYR A 287 -8.49 -17.90 1.58
CA TYR A 287 -7.72 -18.86 0.76
C TYR A 287 -7.31 -20.11 1.55
N GLY A 288 -7.05 -19.98 2.85
CA GLY A 288 -6.65 -21.10 3.73
C GLY A 288 -7.79 -22.05 4.12
N ARG A 289 -9.05 -21.75 3.77
CA ARG A 289 -10.20 -22.59 4.13
C ARG A 289 -10.37 -23.85 3.27
N GLY A 290 -9.55 -24.01 2.22
CA GLY A 290 -9.54 -25.17 1.33
C GLY A 290 -8.43 -26.19 1.59
N ILE A 291 -7.41 -25.87 2.41
CA ILE A 291 -6.26 -26.76 2.67
C ILE A 291 -6.05 -26.88 4.18
N ALA A 292 -6.96 -27.60 4.83
CA ALA A 292 -6.79 -28.07 6.20
C ALA A 292 -6.78 -29.61 6.17
N ASN A 293 -5.63 -30.18 5.80
CA ASN A 293 -5.23 -31.54 6.15
C ASN A 293 -3.71 -31.72 5.90
N ASN A 294 -2.96 -31.94 6.98
CA ASN A 294 -1.66 -32.62 7.06
C ASN A 294 -0.60 -32.35 5.97
N MET A 295 0.32 -31.38 6.21
CA MET A 295 1.76 -31.71 6.14
C MET A 295 2.66 -30.68 6.84
N ARG A 296 3.92 -31.09 7.04
CA ARG A 296 5.00 -30.40 7.74
C ARG A 296 5.60 -29.23 6.93
N GLU A 297 6.58 -28.56 7.53
CA GLU A 297 7.38 -27.48 6.97
C GLU A 297 7.96 -27.76 5.57
N ASN A 298 8.17 -26.67 4.83
CA ASN A 298 8.82 -26.55 3.52
C ASN A 298 8.04 -27.13 2.32
N GLU A 299 7.36 -26.26 1.57
CA GLU A 299 7.81 -25.84 0.22
C GLU A 299 6.96 -24.68 -0.35
N LEU A 300 7.55 -23.89 -1.24
CA LEU A 300 6.95 -22.68 -1.80
C LEU A 300 6.26 -22.98 -3.14
N PHE A 301 5.03 -23.52 -3.09
CA PHE A 301 4.23 -23.75 -4.30
C PHE A 301 3.65 -22.43 -4.87
N TYR A 302 4.17 -22.01 -6.01
CA TYR A 302 3.48 -21.07 -6.90
C TYR A 302 2.44 -21.84 -7.73
N PRO A 303 1.17 -21.40 -7.79
CA PRO A 303 0.21 -22.02 -8.69
C PRO A 303 0.46 -21.57 -10.13
N THR A 304 0.95 -22.49 -10.96
CA THR A 304 0.85 -22.38 -12.42
C THR A 304 -0.62 -22.44 -12.84
N THR A 305 -1.07 -21.46 -13.61
CA THR A 305 -2.41 -21.47 -14.21
C THR A 305 -2.41 -22.36 -15.45
N GLU A 306 -2.80 -23.62 -15.30
CA GLU A 306 -3.21 -24.46 -16.42
C GLU A 306 -4.72 -24.33 -16.70
N ASN A 307 -5.06 -24.26 -17.98
CA ASN A 307 -6.43 -24.04 -18.43
C ASN A 307 -7.30 -25.29 -18.23
N MET A 308 -8.43 -25.14 -17.56
CA MET A 308 -9.56 -26.06 -17.72
C MET A 308 -10.82 -25.29 -18.06
N ASN A 309 -11.16 -25.28 -19.35
CA ASN A 309 -12.55 -25.15 -19.77
C ASN A 309 -13.37 -26.23 -19.06
N ASN A 310 -14.52 -25.88 -18.47
CA ASN A 310 -15.61 -26.83 -18.32
C ASN A 310 -16.97 -26.14 -18.30
N SER A 311 -17.92 -26.77 -18.99
CA SER A 311 -19.29 -26.31 -19.20
C SER A 311 -20.05 -26.14 -17.88
N SER A 312 -20.94 -25.14 -17.82
CA SER A 312 -21.87 -24.97 -16.71
C SER A 312 -23.16 -25.76 -16.95
N ASP A 313 -23.25 -26.98 -16.42
CA ASP A 313 -24.51 -27.72 -16.34
C ASP A 313 -25.15 -27.60 -14.95
N HIS A 314 -26.38 -27.09 -14.93
CA HIS A 314 -27.20 -26.98 -13.72
C HIS A 314 -27.68 -28.36 -13.25
N THR A 315 -27.30 -28.77 -12.04
CA THR A 315 -27.98 -29.86 -11.31
C THR A 315 -28.70 -29.30 -10.09
N ARG A 316 -30.04 -29.38 -10.11
CA ARG A 316 -30.91 -29.07 -8.98
C ARG A 316 -30.98 -30.29 -8.06
N TYR A 317 -30.77 -30.10 -6.76
CA TYR A 317 -31.00 -31.14 -5.76
C TYR A 317 -32.49 -31.24 -5.41
N ASN A 318 -33.09 -32.41 -5.60
CA ASN A 318 -34.41 -32.73 -5.07
C ASN A 318 -34.25 -33.43 -3.71
N VAL A 319 -34.89 -32.90 -2.66
CA VAL A 319 -34.93 -33.51 -1.33
C VAL A 319 -36.25 -34.26 -1.16
N LEU A 320 -36.18 -35.57 -0.88
CA LEU A 320 -37.35 -36.39 -0.54
C LEU A 320 -37.31 -36.71 0.96
N TYR A 321 -38.37 -36.33 1.69
CA TYR A 321 -38.51 -36.69 3.12
C TYR A 321 -39.26 -38.01 3.26
N GLY A 322 -38.67 -38.95 4.01
CA GLY A 322 -39.36 -40.16 4.50
C GLY A 322 -40.03 -39.91 5.86
N PRO A 323 -41.23 -40.44 6.13
CA PRO A 323 -41.94 -40.19 7.38
C PRO A 323 -41.41 -41.05 8.54
N VAL A 324 -41.31 -40.44 9.71
CA VAL A 324 -41.09 -41.13 10.99
C VAL A 324 -42.41 -41.79 11.44
N ARG A 325 -42.35 -43.04 11.92
CA ARG A 325 -43.46 -43.67 12.67
C ARG A 325 -43.16 -43.58 14.16
N ASN A 326 -44.21 -43.31 14.93
CA ASN A 326 -44.21 -43.30 16.40
C ASN A 326 -44.03 -44.71 16.97
#